data_AF-A0A8J3SAD2-F1
#
_entry.id   AF-A0A8J3SAD2-F1
#
_cell.length_a   1.000
_cell.length_b   1.000
_cell.length_c   1.000
_cell.angle_alpha   90.00
_cell.angle_beta   90.00
_cell.angle_gamma   90.00
#
_symmetry.space_group_name_H-M   'P 1'
#
loop_
_entity.id
_entity.type
_entity.pdbx_description
1 polymer ?
#
loop_
_entity_poly.entity_id
_entity_poly.type
_entity_poly.pdbx_seq_one_letter_code
_entity_poly.pdbx_strand_id
1 'polypeptide(L)'
;MSAQPVHGNPAGRPRVPRTIGGISDALRGSRRAQFFAELLEAQQGPELDCVLSTWWGRAMLDTDPERDRVHAAAEAGTLPTTTMDEILRRRQERATR
;
A
#
# COMPACT_ATOMS: atom_id res chain seq x y z
N MET A 1 -13.56 6.44 -27.21
CA MET A 1 -12.84 5.56 -26.27
C MET A 1 -13.26 5.93 -24.85
N SER A 2 -14.09 5.12 -24.20
CA SER A 2 -14.51 5.32 -22.81
C SER A 2 -13.57 4.57 -21.87
N ALA A 3 -12.90 5.30 -20.97
CA ALA A 3 -12.17 4.70 -19.87
C ALA A 3 -13.19 4.22 -18.83
N GLN A 4 -13.31 2.90 -18.64
CA GLN A 4 -14.10 2.38 -17.52
C GLN A 4 -13.41 2.74 -16.20
N PRO A 5 -14.18 3.05 -15.14
CA PRO A 5 -13.60 3.30 -13.83
C PRO A 5 -12.97 1.99 -13.34
N VAL A 6 -11.66 2.00 -13.15
CA VAL A 6 -10.97 0.99 -12.33
C VAL A 6 -11.72 0.94 -11.01
N HIS A 7 -12.13 -0.25 -10.56
CA HIS A 7 -12.85 -0.47 -9.31
C HIS A 7 -12.07 0.06 -8.09
N GLY A 8 -12.10 1.38 -7.89
CA GLY A 8 -11.72 2.02 -6.65
C GLY A 8 -12.76 1.64 -5.62
N ASN A 9 -12.30 1.26 -4.43
CA ASN A 9 -13.12 0.93 -3.27
C ASN A 9 -14.37 1.85 -3.21
N PRO A 10 -15.61 1.31 -3.26
CA PRO A 10 -16.83 2.06 -3.56
C PRO A 10 -17.25 3.12 -2.52
N ALA A 11 -16.40 3.50 -1.58
CA ALA A 11 -16.73 4.49 -0.56
C ALA A 11 -15.55 5.37 -0.10
N GLY A 12 -14.53 5.64 -0.93
CA GLY A 12 -13.46 6.62 -0.59
C GLY A 12 -12.67 6.36 0.70
N ARG A 13 -12.97 5.28 1.42
CA ARG A 13 -12.40 4.92 2.71
C ARG A 13 -11.24 3.98 2.45
N PRO A 14 -10.10 4.13 3.14
CA PRO A 14 -9.03 3.16 3.02
C PRO A 14 -9.50 1.77 3.44
N ARG A 15 -9.03 0.73 2.74
CA ARG A 15 -9.33 -0.69 3.05
C ARG A 15 -8.93 -1.04 4.47
N VAL A 16 -7.80 -0.50 4.92
CA VAL A 16 -7.29 -0.65 6.27
C VAL A 16 -7.48 0.66 7.03
N PRO A 17 -8.24 0.69 8.13
CA PRO A 17 -8.27 1.84 9.02
C PRO A 17 -6.86 2.16 9.55
N ARG A 18 -6.48 3.45 9.61
CA ARG A 18 -5.19 3.91 10.18
C ARG A 18 -5.21 3.91 11.71
N THR A 19 -5.44 2.74 12.29
CA THR A 19 -5.36 2.50 13.73
C THR A 19 -4.42 1.33 13.98
N ILE A 20 -3.81 1.26 15.18
CA ILE A 20 -2.93 0.14 15.55
C ILE A 20 -3.66 -1.21 15.36
N GLY A 21 -4.91 -1.31 15.83
CA GLY A 21 -5.75 -2.49 15.65
C GLY A 21 -5.98 -2.83 14.17
N GLY A 22 -6.45 -1.86 13.38
CA GLY A 22 -6.73 -2.05 11.96
C GLY A 22 -5.50 -2.48 11.15
N ILE A 23 -4.34 -1.89 11.44
CA ILE A 23 -3.06 -2.31 10.84
C ILE A 23 -2.72 -3.74 11.26
N SER A 24 -2.75 -4.04 12.56
CA SER A 24 -2.36 -5.35 13.10
C SER A 24 -3.23 -6.52 12.60
N ASP A 25 -4.52 -6.28 12.38
CA ASP A 25 -5.47 -7.29 11.91
C ASP A 25 -5.36 -7.54 10.39
N ALA A 26 -4.87 -6.55 9.65
CA ALA A 26 -4.69 -6.63 8.21
C ALA A 26 -3.36 -7.28 7.78
N LEU A 27 -2.38 -7.38 8.68
CA LEU A 27 -1.06 -7.96 8.39
C LEU A 27 -1.11 -9.49 8.33
N ARG A 28 -0.42 -10.08 7.35
CA ARG A 28 -0.34 -11.54 7.17
C ARG A 28 0.94 -12.14 7.76
N GLY A 29 0.87 -13.42 8.13
CA GLY A 29 2.03 -14.19 8.60
C GLY A 29 2.66 -13.65 9.88
N SER A 30 3.99 -13.66 9.96
CA SER A 30 4.75 -13.20 11.14
C SER A 30 4.81 -11.68 11.27
N ARG A 31 4.32 -10.92 10.29
CA ARG A 31 4.41 -9.45 10.25
C ARG A 31 3.69 -8.75 11.41
N ARG A 32 2.63 -9.35 11.94
CA ARG A 32 1.92 -8.80 13.10
C ARG A 32 2.86 -8.68 14.32
N ALA A 33 3.70 -9.68 14.56
CA ALA A 33 4.66 -9.66 15.67
C ALA A 33 5.76 -8.61 15.44
N GLN A 34 6.27 -8.51 14.21
CA GLN A 34 7.27 -7.50 13.84
C GLN A 34 6.72 -6.07 13.98
N PHE A 35 5.48 -5.85 13.56
CA PHE A 35 4.81 -4.56 13.73
C PHE A 35 4.74 -4.17 15.20
N PHE A 36 4.32 -5.08 16.08
CA PHE A 36 4.26 -4.77 17.52
C PHE A 36 5.65 -4.55 18.12
N ALA A 37 6.69 -5.28 17.68
CA ALA A 37 8.06 -5.03 18.13
C ALA A 37 8.51 -3.60 17.80
N GLU A 38 8.41 -3.19 16.54
CA GLU A 38 8.81 -1.84 16.11
C GLU A 38 7.93 -0.75 16.75
N LEU A 39 6.62 -1.00 16.91
CA LEU A 39 5.68 -0.07 17.54
C LEU A 39 6.00 0.19 19.01
N LEU A 40 6.45 -0.84 19.74
CA LEU A 40 6.76 -0.75 21.16
C LEU A 40 8.15 -0.13 21.42
N GLU A 41 9.06 -0.20 20.45
CA GLU A 41 10.39 0.42 20.53
C GLU A 41 10.38 1.91 20.15
N ALA A 42 9.49 2.33 19.26
CA ALA A 42 9.46 3.69 18.73
C ALA A 42 9.12 4.76 19.79
N GLN A 43 9.88 5.85 19.80
CA GLN A 43 9.56 7.02 20.62
C GLN A 43 8.29 7.71 20.10
N GLN A 44 7.46 8.19 21.03
CA GLN A 44 6.30 9.02 20.69
C GLN A 44 6.72 10.24 19.85
N GLY A 45 5.91 10.57 18.83
CA GLY A 45 6.17 11.66 17.90
C GLY A 45 6.51 11.15 16.49
N PRO A 46 7.38 11.85 15.74
CA PRO A 46 7.62 11.55 14.33
C PRO A 46 8.10 10.12 14.04
N GLU A 47 8.82 9.49 14.97
CA GLU A 47 9.27 8.11 14.83
C GLU A 47 8.09 7.13 14.83
N LEU A 48 7.20 7.25 15.82
CA LEU A 48 5.96 6.49 15.88
C LEU A 48 5.08 6.71 14.63
N ASP A 49 4.97 7.96 14.16
CA ASP A 49 4.22 8.28 12.94
C ASP A 49 4.80 7.61 11.69
N CYS A 50 6.14 7.52 11.61
CA CYS A 50 6.85 6.84 10.53
C CYS A 50 6.60 5.33 10.56
N VAL A 51 6.68 4.71 11.74
CA VAL A 51 6.37 3.29 11.94
C VAL A 51 4.92 3.01 11.53
N LEU A 52 3.96 3.78 12.03
CA LEU A 52 2.54 3.61 11.68
C LEU A 52 2.29 3.79 10.18
N SER A 53 2.90 4.78 9.54
CA SER A 53 2.75 5.04 8.10
C SER A 53 3.32 3.90 7.25
N THR A 54 4.50 3.42 7.61
CA THR A 54 5.18 2.32 6.93
C THR A 54 4.38 1.02 7.03
N TRP A 55 3.94 0.67 8.24
CA TRP A 55 3.18 -0.55 8.48
C TRP A 55 1.76 -0.49 7.92
N TRP A 56 1.13 0.69 7.89
CA TRP A 56 -0.13 0.86 7.20
C TRP A 56 0.01 0.63 5.69
N GLY A 57 1.10 1.07 5.06
CA GLY A 57 1.39 0.76 3.66
C GLY A 57 1.50 -0.74 3.40
N ARG A 58 2.19 -1.47 4.28
CA ARG A 58 2.30 -2.94 4.22
C ARG A 58 0.94 -3.62 4.39
N ALA A 59 0.13 -3.17 5.34
CA ALA A 59 -1.22 -3.68 5.57
C ALA A 59 -2.16 -3.43 4.36
N MET A 60 -2.06 -2.27 3.71
CA MET A 60 -2.82 -1.96 2.49
C MET A 60 -2.47 -2.87 1.31
N LEU A 61 -1.20 -3.31 1.21
CA LEU A 61 -0.73 -4.28 0.22
C LEU A 61 -1.17 -5.70 0.57
N ASP A 62 -1.10 -6.09 1.85
CA ASP A 62 -1.52 -7.42 2.31
C ASP A 62 -3.04 -7.65 2.20
N THR A 63 -3.81 -6.56 2.16
CA THR A 63 -5.26 -6.55 1.91
C THR A 63 -5.64 -6.25 0.47
N ASP A 64 -4.66 -6.10 -0.44
CA ASP A 64 -4.97 -5.87 -1.85
C ASP A 64 -5.58 -7.14 -2.47
N PRO A 65 -6.78 -7.07 -3.09
CA PRO A 65 -7.40 -8.22 -3.75
C PRO A 65 -6.52 -8.81 -4.86
N GLU A 66 -5.72 -7.98 -5.53
CA GLU A 66 -4.87 -8.40 -6.65
C GLU A 66 -3.46 -8.83 -6.19
N ARG A 67 -3.17 -8.81 -4.89
CA ARG A 67 -1.84 -9.07 -4.32
C ARG A 67 -1.21 -10.33 -4.89
N ASP A 68 -1.90 -11.46 -4.82
CA ASP A 68 -1.33 -12.75 -5.17
C ASP A 68 -1.11 -12.87 -6.68
N ARG A 69 -2.00 -12.29 -7.49
CA ARG A 69 -1.83 -12.16 -8.94
C ARG A 69 -0.61 -11.32 -9.28
N VAL A 70 -0.46 -10.15 -8.66
CA VAL A 70 0.67 -9.23 -8.88
C VAL A 70 1.97 -9.88 -8.44
N HIS A 71 1.98 -10.56 -7.30
CA HIS A 71 3.14 -11.28 -6.79
C HIS A 71 3.56 -12.40 -7.75
N ALA A 72 2.63 -13.23 -8.22
CA ALA A 72 2.91 -14.28 -9.19
C ALA A 72 3.45 -13.72 -10.52
N ALA A 73 2.87 -12.62 -11.01
CA ALA A 73 3.36 -11.95 -12.22
C ALA A 73 4.78 -11.38 -12.04
N ALA A 74 5.11 -10.87 -10.85
CA ALA A 74 6.45 -10.38 -10.52
C ALA A 74 7.48 -11.51 -10.54
N GLU A 75 7.19 -12.62 -9.85
CA GLU A 75 8.04 -13.81 -9.83
C GLU A 75 8.24 -14.40 -11.24
N ALA A 76 7.20 -14.38 -12.06
CA ALA A 76 7.27 -14.84 -13.45
C ALA A 76 7.94 -13.83 -14.41
N GLY A 77 8.29 -12.62 -13.95
CA GLY A 77 8.86 -11.58 -14.81
C GLY A 77 7.89 -11.04 -15.88
N THR A 78 6.58 -11.11 -15.63
CA THR A 78 5.52 -10.76 -16.59
C THR A 78 4.76 -9.49 -16.25
N LEU A 79 5.22 -8.74 -15.24
CA LEU A 79 4.62 -7.45 -14.91
C LEU A 79 4.71 -6.49 -16.11
N PRO A 80 3.64 -5.74 -16.41
CA PRO A 80 3.71 -4.66 -17.39
C PRO A 80 4.80 -3.67 -17.00
N THR A 81 5.74 -3.42 -17.91
CA THR A 81 6.80 -2.43 -17.72
C THR A 81 6.43 -1.12 -18.39
N THR A 82 7.03 -0.03 -17.91
CA THR A 82 6.91 1.28 -18.54
C THR A 82 8.23 2.01 -18.36
N THR A 83 8.46 3.05 -19.15
CA THR A 83 9.68 3.86 -19.06
C THR A 83 9.55 4.91 -17.95
N MET A 84 10.69 5.34 -17.40
CA MET A 84 10.71 6.41 -16.40
C MET A 84 10.18 7.73 -16.98
N ASP A 85 10.46 8.02 -18.25
CA ASP A 85 9.95 9.22 -18.93
C ASP A 85 8.42 9.24 -18.96
N GLU A 86 7.80 8.08 -19.24
CA GLU A 86 6.34 7.95 -19.25
C GLU A 86 5.74 8.14 -17.85
N ILE A 87 6.43 7.68 -16.80
CA ILE A 87 6.03 7.92 -15.40
C ILE A 87 6.10 9.42 -15.07
N LEU A 88 7.20 10.08 -15.45
CA LEU A 88 7.40 11.51 -15.19
C LEU A 88 6.33 12.35 -15.89
N ARG A 89 6.04 12.05 -17.16
CA ARG A 89 4.97 12.70 -17.93
C ARG A 89 3.62 12.61 -17.22
N ARG A 90 3.22 11.40 -16.80
CA ARG A 90 1.94 11.18 -16.09
C ARG A 90 1.85 11.93 -14.76
N ARG A 91 2.97 12.09 -14.03
CA ARG A 91 3.00 12.84 -12.77
C ARG A 91 2.81 14.33 -13.01
N GLN A 92 3.43 14.89 -14.04
CA GLN A 92 3.28 16.29 -14.43
C GLN A 92 1.82 16.59 -14.80
N GLU A 93 1.21 15.75 -15.64
CA GLU A 93 -0.20 15.91 -16.06
C GLU A 93 -1.19 15.90 -14.88
N ARG A 94 -0.89 15.13 -13.83
CA ARG A 94 -1.70 15.10 -12.60
C ARG A 94 -1.47 16.29 -11.68
N ALA A 95 -0.26 16.88 -11.67
CA ALA A 95 0.04 18.06 -10.88
C ALA A 95 -0.56 19.34 -11.48
N THR A 96 -0.82 19.34 -12.79
CA THR A 96 -1.46 20.45 -13.52
C THR A 96 -3.00 20.40 -13.51
N ARG A 97 -3.60 19.42 -12.83
CA ARG A 97 -5.06 19.27 -12.63
C ARG A 97 -5.42 19.55 -11.19
#